data_AF-A0A1H8GI76-F1
#
_entry.id   AF-A0A1H8GI76-F1
#
_cell.length_a   1.000
_cell.length_b   1.000
_cell.length_c   1.000
_cell.angle_alpha   90.00
_cell.angle_beta   90.00
_cell.angle_gamma   90.00
#
_symmetry.space_group_name_H-M   'P 1'
#
loop_
_entity.id
_entity.type
_entity.pdbx_description
1 polymer ?
#
loop_
_entity_poly.entity_id
_entity_poly.type
_entity_poly.pdbx_seq_one_letter_code
_entity_poly.pdbx_strand_id
1 'polypeptide(L)' 'MNLVIYVNEEFEDEKALFDLDEGKVLLQGDQYHNGIGSRIAGYLEALDDFGIYSDGADREWIDKDHEHFKLVGFYSE' A
#
# COMPACT_ATOMS: atom_id res chain seq x y z
N MET A 1 13.99 -0.60 5.42
CA MET A 1 12.58 -0.34 5.10
C MET A 1 12.34 -0.96 3.76
N ASN A 2 11.45 -1.95 3.73
CA ASN A 2 11.13 -2.72 2.56
C ASN A 2 9.65 -2.56 2.29
N LEU A 3 9.31 -1.81 1.24
CA LEU A 3 7.94 -1.36 0.99
C LEU A 3 7.34 -2.04 -0.22
N VAL A 4 6.07 -2.43 -0.09
CA VAL A 4 5.25 -2.94 -1.20
C VAL A 4 3.91 -2.23 -1.23
N ILE A 5 3.42 -1.93 -2.42
CA ILE A 5 2.08 -1.43 -2.66
C ILE A 5 1.20 -2.62 -3.03
N TYR A 6 0.34 -3.02 -2.11
CA TYR A 6 -0.70 -3.98 -2.39
C TYR A 6 -1.87 -3.32 -3.11
N VAL A 7 -2.36 -3.99 -4.15
CA VAL A 7 -3.46 -3.51 -4.99
C VAL A 7 -4.55 -4.57 -5.03
N ASN A 8 -5.79 -4.15 -4.72
CA ASN A 8 -7.00 -4.92 -4.93
C ASN A 8 -7.93 -4.15 -5.86
N GLU A 9 -8.02 -4.60 -7.12
CA GLU A 9 -8.87 -3.97 -8.13
C GLU A 9 -10.34 -4.43 -8.07
N GLU A 10 -10.70 -5.39 -7.20
CA GLU A 10 -12.07 -5.91 -7.14
C GLU A 10 -13.07 -4.90 -6.55
N PHE A 11 -12.63 -4.01 -5.65
CA PHE A 11 -13.48 -3.04 -4.98
C PHE A 11 -12.84 -1.65 -4.97
N GLU A 12 -13.36 -0.74 -5.79
CA GLU A 12 -12.98 0.69 -5.78
C GLU A 12 -11.48 1.01 -5.96
N ASP A 13 -10.72 0.06 -6.53
CA ASP A 13 -9.27 0.18 -6.74
C ASP A 13 -8.54 0.51 -5.42
N GLU A 14 -8.73 -0.39 -4.45
CA GLU A 14 -8.11 -0.38 -3.13
C GLU A 14 -6.60 -0.57 -3.21
N LYS A 15 -5.87 0.22 -2.42
CA LYS A 15 -4.41 0.11 -2.31
C LYS A 15 -3.95 0.26 -0.87
N ALA A 16 -2.83 -0.37 -0.56
CA ALA A 16 -2.16 -0.18 0.71
C ALA A 16 -0.64 -0.18 0.54
N LEU A 17 0.02 0.72 1.26
CA LEU A 17 1.47 0.70 1.42
C LEU A 17 1.80 -0.12 2.67
N PHE A 18 2.54 -1.20 2.48
CA PHE A 18 2.89 -2.15 3.53
C PHE A 18 4.40 -2.19 3.75
N ASP A 19 4.82 -2.24 5.01
CA ASP A 19 6.21 -2.42 5.41
C ASP A 19 6.47 -3.90 5.71
N LEU A 20 7.23 -4.56 4.84
CA LEU A 20 7.60 -5.97 4.95
C LEU A 20 8.58 -6.24 6.10
N ASP A 21 9.39 -5.25 6.50
CA ASP A 21 10.34 -5.43 7.60
C ASP A 21 9.60 -5.44 8.95
N GLU A 22 8.57 -4.59 9.09
CA GLU A 22 7.79 -4.44 10.33
C GLU A 22 6.46 -5.20 10.34
N GLY A 23 6.02 -5.74 9.19
CA GLY A 23 4.77 -6.47 9.05
C GLY A 23 3.52 -5.62 9.29
N LYS A 24 3.52 -4.35 8.86
CA LYS A 24 2.43 -3.40 9.16
C LYS A 24 2.00 -2.57 7.96
N VAL A 25 0.75 -2.13 7.98
CA VAL A 25 0.19 -1.16 7.03
C VAL A 25 0.59 0.26 7.43
N LEU A 26 1.16 1.02 6.50
CA LEU A 26 1.50 2.43 6.68
C LEU A 26 0.37 3.35 6.20
N LEU A 27 -0.21 3.01 5.04
CA LEU A 27 -1.30 3.73 4.40
C LEU A 27 -2.25 2.72 3.77
N GLN A 28 -3.55 2.99 3.82
CA GLN A 28 -4.57 2.21 3.13
C GLN A 28 -5.74 3.10 2.70
N GLY A 29 -6.46 2.66 1.68
CA GLY A 29 -7.71 3.27 1.23
C GLY A 29 -8.02 2.91 -0.22
N ASP A 30 -9.02 3.57 -0.77
CA ASP A 30 -9.47 3.38 -2.15
C ASP A 30 -9.14 4.59 -3.03
N GLN A 31 -9.19 4.38 -4.35
CA GLN A 31 -8.84 5.41 -5.31
C GLN A 31 -9.92 6.49 -5.45
N TYR A 32 -11.20 6.15 -5.27
CA TYR A 32 -12.33 7.01 -5.65
C TYR A 32 -12.79 7.97 -4.54
N HIS A 33 -12.63 7.61 -3.27
CA HIS A 33 -13.02 8.38 -2.09
C HIS A 33 -11.80 8.99 -1.39
N ASN A 34 -10.68 8.27 -1.36
CA ASN A 34 -9.52 8.65 -0.56
C ASN A 34 -8.31 9.10 -1.40
N GLY A 35 -8.36 8.94 -2.73
CA GLY A 35 -7.24 9.26 -3.62
C GLY A 35 -5.95 8.56 -3.19
N ILE A 36 -6.07 7.29 -2.77
CA ILE A 36 -5.00 6.56 -2.09
C ILE A 36 -3.69 6.54 -2.87
N GLY A 37 -3.74 6.46 -4.21
CA GLY A 37 -2.55 6.51 -5.05
C GLY A 37 -1.71 7.77 -4.86
N SER A 38 -2.36 8.94 -4.78
CA SER A 38 -1.66 10.22 -4.55
C SER A 38 -1.06 10.31 -3.15
N ARG A 39 -1.73 9.72 -2.15
CA ARG A 39 -1.23 9.70 -0.76
C ARG A 39 0.00 8.81 -0.62
N ILE A 40 -0.01 7.64 -1.26
CA ILE A 40 1.16 6.74 -1.30
C ILE A 40 2.32 7.44 -2.03
N ALA A 41 2.06 8.07 -3.17
CA ALA A 41 3.09 8.79 -3.93
C ALA A 41 3.75 9.90 -3.09
N GLY A 42 2.96 10.76 -2.44
CA GLY A 42 3.50 11.83 -1.60
C GLY A 42 4.24 11.33 -0.35
N TYR A 43 3.85 10.18 0.19
CA TYR A 43 4.57 9.56 1.31
C TYR A 43 5.95 9.03 0.87
N LEU A 44 6.02 8.35 -0.28
CA LEU A 44 7.29 7.87 -0.84
C LEU A 44 8.23 9.02 -1.20
N GLU A 45 7.70 10.09 -1.80
CA GLU A 45 8.47 11.31 -2.10
C GLU A 45 9.04 11.94 -0.82
N ALA A 46 8.25 12.02 0.24
CA ALA A 46 8.75 12.50 1.53
C ALA A 46 9.86 11.60 2.10
N LEU A 47 9.75 10.27 2.00
CA LEU A 47 10.80 9.38 2.48
C LEU A 47 12.12 9.53 1.69
N ASP A 48 12.02 9.80 0.38
CA ASP A 48 13.18 10.05 -0.48
C ASP A 48 13.84 11.39 -0.13
N ASP A 49 13.05 12.46 0.05
CA ASP A 49 13.52 13.79 0.45
C ASP A 49 14.30 13.77 1.79
N PHE A 50 13.91 12.89 2.71
CA PHE A 50 14.61 12.69 3.99
C PHE A 50 15.72 11.64 3.95
N GLY A 51 15.98 11.01 2.80
CA GLY A 51 17.01 9.98 2.65
C GLY A 51 16.73 8.70 3.42
N ILE A 52 15.46 8.40 3.70
CA ILE A 52 15.02 7.21 4.45
C ILE A 52 14.79 6.03 3.51
N TYR A 53 14.26 6.29 2.31
CA TYR A 53 13.91 5.27 1.32
C TYR A 53 13.94 5.86 -0.10
N SER A 54 14.66 5.23 -1.03
CA SER A 54 14.82 5.73 -2.41
C SER A 54 14.53 4.68 -3.49
N ASP A 55 14.27 3.42 -3.12
CA ASP A 55 14.25 2.30 -4.07
C ASP A 55 12.93 2.18 -4.85
N GLY A 56 11.93 3.01 -4.51
CA GLY A 56 10.57 2.91 -5.04
C GLY A 56 9.86 1.66 -4.52
N ALA A 57 8.55 1.71 -4.31
CA ALA A 57 7.81 0.55 -3.81
C ALA A 57 7.26 -0.28 -4.98
N ASP A 58 7.55 -1.58 -4.98
CA ASP A 58 6.98 -2.52 -5.94
C ASP A 58 5.45 -2.61 -5.79
N ARG A 59 4.78 -2.99 -6.88
CA ARG A 59 3.33 -3.19 -6.88
C ARG A 59 3.02 -4.67 -6.98
N GLU A 60 2.17 -5.13 -6.08
CA GLU A 60 1.73 -6.52 -6.03
C GLU A 60 0.20 -6.58 -5.95
N TRP A 61 -0.40 -7.37 -6.83
CA TRP A 61 -1.84 -7.63 -6.77
C TRP A 61 -2.11 -8.69 -5.71
N ILE A 62 -3.14 -8.48 -4.88
CA ILE A 62 -3.51 -9.41 -3.81
C ILE A 62 -5.00 -9.69 -3.81
N ASP A 63 -5.34 -10.90 -3.40
CA ASP A 63 -6.71 -11.37 -3.13
C ASP A 63 -6.80 -12.04 -1.77
N LYS A 64 -7.99 -12.55 -1.44
CA LYS A 64 -8.30 -13.23 -0.17
C LYS A 64 -7.38 -14.41 0.18
N ASP A 65 -6.67 -14.99 -0.79
CA ASP A 65 -5.77 -16.12 -0.59
C ASP A 65 -4.33 -15.66 -0.28
N HIS A 66 -4.02 -14.38 -0.45
CA HIS A 66 -2.73 -13.79 -0.11
C HIS A 66 -2.54 -13.65 1.42
N GLU A 67 -1.34 -13.98 1.92
CA GLU A 67 -1.07 -14.01 3.37
C GLU A 67 -1.29 -12.67 4.07
N HIS A 68 -1.00 -11.56 3.38
CA HIS A 68 -1.17 -10.21 3.91
C HIS A 68 -2.55 -9.61 3.68
N PHE A 69 -3.46 -10.26 2.95
CA PHE A 69 -4.77 -9.67 2.60
C PHE A 69 -5.58 -9.25 3.83
N LYS A 70 -5.62 -10.11 4.86
CA LYS A 70 -6.31 -9.79 6.12
C LYS A 70 -5.62 -8.69 6.94
N LEU A 71 -4.31 -8.55 6.80
CA LEU A 71 -3.54 -7.52 7.50
C LEU A 71 -3.75 -6.14 6.87
N VAL A 72 -3.90 -6.13 5.55
CA VAL A 72 -4.13 -4.93 4.76
C VAL A 72 -5.53 -4.36 5.00
N GLY A 73 -6.49 -5.19 5.41
CA GLY A 73 -7.80 -4.71 5.86
C GLY A 73 -8.66 -4.08 4.75
N PHE A 74 -8.41 -4.48 3.50
CA PHE A 74 -9.33 -4.25 2.37
C PHE A 74 -10.72 -4.80 2.68
N TYR A 75 -11.76 -4.19 2.12
CA TYR A 75 -13.13 -4.62 2.36
C TYR A 75 -13.27 -6.10 2.00
N SER A 76 -13.44 -6.95 3.01
CA SER A 76 -13.93 -8.31 2.85
C SER A 76 -15.45 -8.27 3.01
N GLU A 77 -16.21 -8.49 1.93
CA GLU A 77 -17.59 -8.95 2.09
C GLU A 77 -17.67 -10.24 2.90
#